data_AF-A0A6A2FXS5-F1
#
_entry.id   AF-A0A6A2FXS5-F1
#
_cell.length_a   1.000
_cell.length_b   1.000
_cell.length_c   1.000
_cell.angle_alpha   90.00
_cell.angle_beta   90.00
_cell.angle_gamma   90.00
#
_symmetry.space_group_name_H-M   'P 1'
#
loop_
_entity.id
_entity.type
_entity.pdbx_description
1 polymer ?
#
loop_
_entity_poly.entity_id
_entity_poly.type
_entity_poly.pdbx_seq_one_letter_code
_entity_poly.pdbx_strand_id
1 'polypeptide(L)' 'MSMLHIGAGGWAYFKVPGLDSLEAYSKAFDFVEVNSTFYTIPSIEMVRS' A
#
# COMPACT_ATOMS: atom_id res chain seq x y z
N MET A 1 -25.67 2.02 -1.93
CA MET A 1 -24.92 1.62 -0.71
C MET A 1 -23.45 1.94 -0.94
N SER A 2 -22.78 2.55 0.03
CA SER A 2 -21.34 2.83 -0.03
C SER A 2 -20.53 1.59 0.38
N MET A 3 -19.43 1.32 -0.33
CA MET A 3 -18.45 0.30 0.04
C MET A 3 -17.45 0.90 1.04
N LEU A 4 -17.20 0.21 2.15
CA LEU A 4 -16.21 0.62 3.15
C LEU A 4 -14.96 -0.23 2.96
N HIS A 5 -13.82 0.42 2.70
CA HIS A 5 -12.52 -0.24 2.66
C HIS A 5 -11.76 0.02 3.97
N ILE A 6 -11.11 -1.02 4.49
CA ILE A 6 -10.34 -0.94 5.74
C ILE A 6 -8.93 -1.42 5.45
N GLY A 7 -7.95 -0.62 5.89
CA GLY A 7 -6.54 -0.91 5.74
C GLY A 7 -5.70 -0.04 6.68
N ALA A 8 -4.40 0.00 6.42
CA ALA A 8 -3.40 0.71 7.21
C ALA A 8 -2.26 1.21 6.30
N GLY A 9 -1.53 2.22 6.76
CA GLY A 9 -0.22 2.55 6.20
C GLY A 9 0.85 1.53 6.60
N GLY A 10 1.92 1.43 5.81
CA GLY A 10 3.10 0.66 6.21
C GLY A 10 3.06 -0.85 5.90
N TRP A 11 2.44 -1.26 4.79
CA TRP A 11 2.48 -2.66 4.32
C TRP A 11 3.90 -3.25 4.27
N ALA A 12 4.91 -2.43 4.03
CA ALA A 12 6.31 -2.84 3.98
C ALA A 12 6.83 -3.46 5.30
N TYR A 13 6.14 -3.23 6.42
CA TYR A 13 6.44 -3.82 7.73
C TYR A 13 5.65 -5.10 8.01
N PHE A 14 4.71 -5.48 7.14
CA PHE A 14 3.90 -6.69 7.26
C PHE A 14 4.69 -7.93 6.82
N LYS A 15 5.53 -8.45 7.71
CA LYS A 15 6.47 -9.55 7.41
C LYS A 15 5.85 -10.92 7.68
N VAL A 16 5.76 -11.74 6.63
CA VAL A 16 5.40 -13.16 6.72
C VAL A 16 6.53 -13.98 6.06
N PRO A 17 7.08 -15.02 6.72
CA PRO A 17 8.15 -15.83 6.14
C PRO A 17 7.79 -16.40 4.77
N GLY A 18 8.67 -16.21 3.78
CA GLY A 18 8.49 -16.75 2.43
C GLY A 18 7.54 -15.97 1.52
N LEU A 19 7.00 -14.82 1.95
CA LEU A 19 6.12 -13.98 1.14
C LEU A 19 6.67 -12.55 1.01
N ASP A 20 6.40 -11.92 -0.14
CA ASP A 20 6.58 -10.48 -0.29
C ASP A 20 5.61 -9.74 0.66
N SER A 21 6.03 -8.59 1.18
CA SER A 21 5.25 -7.87 2.19
C SER A 21 3.94 -7.30 1.63
N LEU A 22 3.92 -6.84 0.37
CA LEU A 22 2.69 -6.36 -0.25
C LEU A 22 1.77 -7.52 -0.60
N GLU A 23 2.32 -8.65 -1.06
CA GLU A 23 1.54 -9.87 -1.30
C GLU A 23 0.92 -10.42 -0.01
N ALA A 24 1.68 -10.46 1.08
CA ALA A 24 1.16 -10.89 2.38
C ALA A 24 0.07 -9.94 2.89
N TYR A 25 0.26 -8.63 2.73
CA TYR A 25 -0.70 -7.61 3.14
C TYR A 25 -2.02 -7.67 2.35
N SER A 26 -1.94 -7.84 1.03
CA SER A 26 -3.13 -7.86 0.15
C SER A 26 -4.04 -9.07 0.37
N LYS A 27 -3.54 -10.13 1.01
CA LYS A 27 -4.36 -11.26 1.46
C LYS A 27 -5.22 -10.93 2.69
N ALA A 28 -4.88 -9.87 3.44
CA ALA A 28 -5.58 -9.46 4.66
C ALA A 28 -6.42 -8.19 4.48
N PHE A 29 -5.97 -7.25 3.65
CA PHE A 29 -6.63 -5.96 3.42
C PHE A 29 -6.72 -5.65 1.92
N ASP A 30 -7.83 -5.07 1.51
CA ASP A 30 -8.10 -4.65 0.13
C ASP A 30 -7.75 -3.17 -0.14
N PHE A 31 -7.21 -2.49 0.88
CA PHE A 31 -6.82 -1.09 0.84
C PHE A 31 -5.53 -0.83 1.62
N VAL A 32 -4.70 0.10 1.15
CA VAL A 32 -3.46 0.48 1.80
C VAL A 32 -3.22 1.98 1.63
N GLU A 33 -2.75 2.65 2.68
CA GLU A 33 -2.29 4.03 2.58
C GLU A 33 -0.82 4.06 2.15
N VAL A 34 -0.53 4.78 1.06
CA VAL A 34 0.82 5.00 0.56
C VAL A 34 1.26 6.44 0.78
N ASN A 35 2.48 6.61 1.28
CA ASN A 35 3.05 7.92 1.64
C ASN A 35 4.42 8.16 0.96
N SER A 36 4.67 7.48 -0.16
CA SER A 36 5.96 7.44 -0.86
C SER A 36 6.47 8.81 -1.34
N THR A 37 5.60 9.81 -1.41
CA THR A 37 5.87 11.17 -1.92
C THR A 37 5.92 12.23 -0.82
N PHE A 38 5.76 11.84 0.44
CA PHE A 38 5.69 12.81 1.53
C PHE A 38 7.00 13.55 1.76
N TYR A 39 8.13 12.89 1.48
CA TYR A 39 9.46 13.49 1.59
C TYR A 39 10.01 13.99 0.25
N THR A 40 9.37 13.65 -0.87
CA THR A 40 9.84 13.99 -2.23
C THR A 40 8.66 14.14 -3.21
N ILE A 41 8.68 15.19 -4.02
CA ILE A 41 7.71 15.33 -5.11
C ILE A 41 8.09 14.31 -6.22
N PRO A 42 7.19 13.38 -6.59
CA PRO A 42 7.48 12.38 -7.62
C PRO A 42 7.53 13.05 -9.00
N SER A 43 8.22 12.43 -9.94
CA SER A 43 8.10 12.82 -11.34
C SER A 43 6.68 12.55 -11.84
N ILE A 44 6.20 13.36 -12.79
CA ILE A 44 4.87 13.18 -13.38
C ILE A 44 4.69 11.81 -14.06
N GLU A 45 5.79 11.21 -14.53
CA GLU A 45 5.78 9.88 -15.14
C GLU A 45 5.50 8.77 -14.10
N MET A 46 5.98 8.93 -12.87
CA MET A 46 5.77 7.93 -11.80
C MET A 46 4.29 7.82 -11.37
N VAL A 47 3.54 8.91 -11.46
CA VAL A 47 2.13 8.98 -11.02
C VAL A 47 1.13 8.88 -12.19
N ARG A 48 1.60 8.59 -13.39
CA ARG A 48 0.74 8.46 -14.57
C ARG A 48 -0.02 7.14 -14.50
N SER A 49 -1.35 7.24 -14.56
CA SER A 49 -2.33 6.13 -14.54
C SER A 49 -2.34 5.32 -15.82
#